data_AF-A0A2K8NYX1-F1
#
_entry.id   AF-A0A2K8NYX1-F1
#
_cell.length_a   1.000
_cell.length_b   1.000
_cell.length_c   1.000
_cell.angle_alpha   90.00
_cell.angle_beta   90.00
_cell.angle_gamma   90.00
#
_symmetry.space_group_name_H-M   'P 1'
#
loop_
_entity.id
_entity.type
_entity.pdbx_description
1 polymer ?
#
loop_
_entity_poly.entity_id
_entity_poly.type
_entity_poly.pdbx_seq_one_letter_code
_entity_poly.pdbx_strand_id
1 'polypeptide(L)'
;MFLSSLNVNQNIGLIIMIIGIILCAIFTFLHFYFKNKTSRSKFGTTNRESQSVWEFTKKNFFVFVALFSVVFIISGIAMMITG
;
A
#
# COMPACT_ATOMS: atom_id res chain seq x y z
N MET A 1 30.98 -7.95 -17.32
CA MET A 1 29.60 -7.81 -17.82
C MET A 1 28.55 -8.41 -16.86
N PHE A 2 28.79 -9.56 -16.22
CA PHE A 2 27.87 -10.14 -15.23
C PHE A 2 27.76 -9.36 -13.90
N LEU A 3 28.84 -8.75 -13.41
CA LEU A 3 28.82 -7.98 -12.16
C LEU A 3 28.02 -6.66 -12.27
N SER A 4 27.95 -6.08 -13.47
CA SER A 4 27.15 -4.87 -13.70
C SER A 4 25.66 -5.16 -13.75
N SER A 5 25.24 -6.31 -14.30
CA SER A 5 23.81 -6.70 -14.32
C SER A 5 23.29 -7.07 -12.93
N LEU A 6 24.13 -7.72 -12.11
CA LEU A 6 23.81 -8.07 -10.71
C LEU A 6 23.54 -6.81 -9.86
N ASN A 7 24.42 -5.81 -9.97
CA ASN A 7 24.23 -4.51 -9.32
C ASN A 7 22.97 -3.76 -9.81
N VAL A 8 22.61 -3.90 -11.09
CA VAL A 8 21.41 -3.26 -11.64
C VAL A 8 20.14 -3.89 -11.07
N ASN A 9 20.08 -5.22 -10.97
CA ASN A 9 18.92 -5.91 -10.39
C ASN A 9 18.70 -5.55 -8.92
N GLN A 10 19.79 -5.51 -8.14
CA GLN A 10 19.75 -5.10 -6.74
C GLN A 10 19.27 -3.65 -6.58
N ASN A 11 19.75 -2.73 -7.42
CA ASN A 11 19.31 -1.34 -7.40
C ASN A 11 17.82 -1.20 -7.77
N ILE A 12 17.34 -1.95 -8.77
CA ILE A 12 15.92 -1.96 -9.15
C ILE A 12 15.06 -2.51 -8.01
N GLY A 13 15.46 -3.62 -7.40
CA GLY A 13 14.75 -4.20 -6.26
C GLY A 13 14.67 -3.25 -5.07
N LEU A 14 15.76 -2.51 -4.79
CA LEU A 14 15.82 -1.50 -3.74
C LEU A 14 14.85 -0.34 -4.02
N ILE A 15 14.80 0.16 -5.27
CA ILE A 15 13.84 1.21 -5.67
C ILE A 15 12.39 0.73 -5.49
N ILE A 16 12.08 -0.50 -5.93
CA ILE A 16 10.73 -1.08 -5.79
C ILE A 16 10.35 -1.20 -4.31
N MET A 17 11.27 -1.64 -3.46
CA MET A 17 11.05 -1.73 -2.02
C MET A 17 10.79 -0.36 -1.40
N ILE A 18 11.59 0.65 -1.75
CA ILE A 18 11.39 2.03 -1.27
C ILE A 18 10.02 2.56 -1.70
N ILE A 19 9.61 2.34 -2.95
CA ILE A 19 8.29 2.73 -3.44
C ILE A 19 7.18 2.05 -2.62
N GLY A 20 7.30 0.75 -2.33
CA GLY A 20 6.36 0.03 -1.49
C GLY A 20 6.25 0.59 -0.07
N ILE A 21 7.37 0.96 0.54
CA ILE A 21 7.42 1.58 1.87
C ILE A 21 6.76 2.98 1.84
N ILE A 22 7.08 3.80 0.84
CA ILE A 22 6.51 5.15 0.69
C ILE A 22 4.99 5.07 0.50
N LEU A 23 4.50 4.16 -0.35
CA LEU A 23 3.08 3.94 -0.54
C LEU A 23 2.42 3.53 0.78
N CYS A 24 3.00 2.55 1.49
CA CYS A 24 2.50 2.14 2.80
C CYS A 24 2.40 3.32 3.78
N ALA A 25 3.44 4.16 3.86
CA ALA A 25 3.47 5.32 4.75
C ALA A 25 2.41 6.37 4.39
N ILE A 26 2.30 6.74 3.11
CA ILE A 26 1.32 7.73 2.63
C ILE A 26 -0.10 7.25 2.93
N PHE A 27 -0.41 5.99 2.63
CA PHE A 27 -1.77 5.47 2.83
C PHE A 27 -2.10 5.22 4.30
N THR A 28 -1.13 4.84 5.13
CA THR A 28 -1.30 4.76 6.58
C THR A 28 -1.59 6.13 7.17
N PHE A 29 -0.83 7.16 6.76
CA PHE A 29 -1.07 8.54 7.17
C PHE A 29 -2.45 9.02 6.71
N LEU A 30 -2.80 8.76 5.44
CA LEU A 30 -4.07 9.17 4.87
C LEU A 30 -5.27 8.50 5.56
N HIS A 31 -5.15 7.20 5.88
CA HIS A 31 -6.16 6.48 6.66
C HIS A 31 -6.33 7.07 8.06
N PHE A 32 -5.22 7.37 8.75
CA PHE A 32 -5.27 8.00 10.07
C PHE A 32 -5.90 9.40 10.00
N TYR A 33 -5.54 10.19 8.98
CA TYR A 33 -6.08 11.53 8.74
C TYR A 33 -7.59 11.50 8.46
N PHE A 34 -8.06 10.59 7.59
CA PHE A 34 -9.48 10.44 7.30
C PHE A 34 -10.26 9.95 8.52
N LYS A 35 -9.76 8.92 9.23
CA LYS A 35 -10.39 8.41 10.45
C LYS A 35 -10.58 9.50 11.51
N ASN A 36 -9.58 10.39 11.67
CA ASN A 36 -9.64 11.48 12.64
C ASN A 36 -10.64 12.59 12.22
N LYS A 37 -10.83 12.83 10.92
CA LYS A 37 -11.85 13.78 10.42
C LYS A 37 -13.28 13.23 10.53
N THR A 38 -13.48 11.92 10.35
CA THR A 38 -14.83 11.33 10.44
C THR A 38 -15.34 11.25 11.88
N SER A 39 -14.45 11.21 12.88
CA SER A 39 -14.84 11.16 14.30
C SER A 39 -15.59 12.40 14.82
N ARG A 40 -15.61 13.52 14.08
CA ARG A 40 -16.36 14.73 14.45
C ARG A 40 -17.72 14.87 13.77
N SER A 41 -18.10 13.95 12.88
CA SER A 41 -19.35 14.05 12.12
C SER A 41 -20.10 12.73 12.14
N LYS A 42 -21.21 12.73 12.90
CA LYS A 42 -22.35 11.78 12.87
C LYS A 42 -22.29 10.60 13.85
N PHE A 43 -22.86 10.86 15.02
CA PHE A 43 -23.95 10.03 15.53
C PHE A 43 -24.99 9.86 14.40
N GLY A 44 -25.14 8.65 13.88
CA GLY A 44 -26.17 8.31 12.89
C GLY A 44 -25.60 7.73 11.61
N THR A 45 -25.93 6.46 11.36
CA THR A 45 -25.66 5.64 10.16
C THR A 45 -24.42 4.73 10.19
N THR A 46 -24.26 3.97 11.28
CA THR A 46 -23.23 2.90 11.36
C THR A 46 -23.53 1.67 10.49
N ASN A 47 -24.75 1.49 9.96
CA ASN A 47 -25.12 0.27 9.21
C ASN A 47 -25.93 0.58 7.94
N ARG A 48 -25.38 1.37 7.01
CA ARG A 48 -25.85 1.28 5.62
C ARG A 48 -25.08 0.15 4.95
N GLU A 49 -25.76 -0.97 4.74
CA GLU A 49 -25.29 -2.06 3.87
C GLU A 49 -24.75 -1.43 2.58
N SER A 50 -23.52 -1.79 2.21
CA SER A 50 -22.85 -1.25 1.03
C SER A 50 -23.63 -1.69 -0.21
N GLN A 51 -24.58 -0.88 -0.68
CA GLN A 51 -25.46 -1.27 -1.79
C GLN A 51 -24.75 -1.17 -3.16
N SER A 52 -23.49 -0.73 -3.20
CA SER A 52 -22.69 -0.70 -4.43
C SER A 52 -21.27 -1.22 -4.23
N VAL A 53 -20.75 -1.89 -5.27
CA VAL A 53 -19.36 -2.38 -5.36
C VAL A 53 -18.36 -1.26 -5.09
N TRP A 54 -18.67 -0.04 -5.52
CA TRP A 54 -17.83 1.15 -5.33
C TRP A 54 -17.66 1.55 -3.85
N GLU A 55 -18.73 1.47 -3.06
CA GLU A 55 -18.66 1.77 -1.62
C GLU A 55 -17.89 0.71 -0.84
N PHE A 56 -18.04 -0.56 -1.22
CA PHE A 56 -17.24 -1.64 -0.66
C PHE A 56 -15.75 -1.43 -0.95
N THR A 57 -15.39 -1.09 -2.19
CA THR A 57 -14.00 -0.83 -2.56
C THR A 57 -13.43 0.35 -1.79
N LYS A 58 -14.17 1.46 -1.62
CA LYS A 58 -13.69 2.60 -0.81
C LYS A 58 -13.46 2.24 0.65
N LYS A 59 -14.37 1.46 1.25
CA LYS A 59 -14.27 1.04 2.66
C LYS A 59 -13.06 0.14 2.88
N ASN A 60 -12.77 -0.75 1.93
CA ASN A 60 -11.67 -1.71 2.00
C ASN A 60 -10.41 -1.26 1.24
N PHE A 61 -10.41 -0.06 0.66
CA PHE A 61 -9.32 0.45 -0.18
C PHE A 61 -7.98 0.42 0.56
N PHE A 62 -8.01 0.77 1.84
CA PHE A 62 -6.84 0.68 2.71
C PHE A 62 -6.27 -0.74 2.79
N VAL A 63 -7.12 -1.76 2.89
CA VAL A 63 -6.69 -3.17 2.93
C VAL A 63 -6.07 -3.59 1.60
N PHE A 64 -6.69 -3.23 0.47
CA PHE A 64 -6.14 -3.52 -0.86
C PHE A 64 -4.77 -2.88 -1.06
N VAL A 65 -4.64 -1.62 -0.67
CA VAL A 65 -3.38 -0.89 -0.75
C VAL A 65 -2.32 -1.47 0.18
N ALA A 66 -2.68 -1.85 1.41
CA ALA A 66 -1.76 -2.47 2.34
C ALA A 66 -1.20 -3.79 1.77
N LEU A 67 -2.08 -4.64 1.21
CA LEU A 67 -1.68 -5.87 0.52
C LEU A 67 -0.77 -5.57 -0.68
N PHE A 68 -1.11 -4.56 -1.48
CA PHE A 68 -0.31 -4.16 -2.64
C PHE A 68 1.10 -3.69 -2.22
N SER A 69 1.20 -2.85 -1.19
CA SER A 69 2.49 -2.40 -0.65
C SER A 69 3.33 -3.57 -0.12
N VAL A 70 2.70 -4.55 0.54
CA VAL A 70 3.40 -5.77 1.00
C VAL A 70 3.94 -6.57 -0.17
N VAL A 71 3.15 -6.76 -1.23
CA VAL A 71 3.60 -7.45 -2.45
C VAL A 71 4.79 -6.73 -3.08
N PHE A 72 4.77 -5.40 -3.13
CA PHE A 72 5.89 -4.60 -3.66
C PHE A 72 7.17 -4.77 -2.83
N ILE A 73 7.05 -4.76 -1.50
CA ILE A 73 8.20 -4.96 -0.60
C ILE A 73 8.79 -6.36 -0.80
N ILE A 74 7.94 -7.40 -0.80
CA ILE A 74 8.38 -8.79 -1.01
C ILE A 74 9.03 -8.95 -2.38
N SER A 75 8.44 -8.37 -3.44
CA SER A 75 8.97 -8.44 -4.81
C SER A 75 10.33 -7.74 -4.91
N GLY A 76 10.49 -6.58 -4.29
CA GLY A 76 11.76 -5.86 -4.23
C GLY A 76 12.84 -6.66 -3.50
N ILE A 77 12.50 -7.24 -2.34
CA ILE A 77 13.41 -8.11 -1.57
C ILE A 77 13.81 -9.34 -2.39
N ALA A 78 12.83 -10.02 -3.01
CA ALA A 78 13.09 -11.20 -3.84
C ALA A 78 14.07 -10.85 -4.97
N MET A 79 13.84 -9.75 -5.68
CA MET A 79 14.70 -9.29 -6.76
C MET A 79 16.12 -8.92 -6.28
N MET A 80 16.28 -8.44 -5.05
CA MET A 80 17.61 -8.19 -4.46
C MET A 80 18.34 -9.48 -4.08
N ILE A 81 17.61 -10.53 -3.66
CA ILE A 81 18.19 -11.82 -3.25
C ILE A 81 18.54 -12.68 -4.46
N THR A 82 17.67 -12.72 -5.48
CA THR A 82 17.85 -13.54 -6.68
C THR A 82 18.61 -12.83 -7.80
N GLY A 83 18.76 -11.51 -7.70
CA GLY A 83 19.27 -10.62 -8.74
C GLY A 83 20.78 -10.50 -8.78
#